data_AF-A0A1W1UY29-F1
#
_entry.id   AF-A0A1W1UY29-F1
#
_cell.length_a   1.000
_cell.length_b   1.000
_cell.length_c   1.000
_cell.angle_alpha   90.00
_cell.angle_beta   90.00
_cell.angle_gamma   90.00
#
_symmetry.space_group_name_H-M   'P 1'
#
loop_
_entity.id
_entity.type
_entity.pdbx_description
1 polymer ?
#
loop_
_entity_poly.entity_id
_entity_poly.type
_entity_poly.pdbx_seq_one_letter_code
_entity_poly.pdbx_strand_id
1 'polypeptide(L)' 'MGKKRDIPKYEQTHPPHLASAATLKAEGLKPHRDQLPAALFLYKARDSESLSALYERDQCVPLEDKNEASLPPVER' A
#
# COMPACT_ATOMS: atom_id res chain seq x y z
N MET A 1 22.27 0.92 -20.52
CA MET A 1 20.98 1.64 -20.65
C MET A 1 20.07 1.22 -19.50
N GLY A 2 19.96 2.04 -18.45
CA GLY A 2 19.02 1.77 -17.36
C GLY A 2 17.61 1.92 -17.90
N LYS A 3 16.85 0.83 -18.00
CA LYS A 3 15.43 0.88 -18.32
C LYS A 3 14.80 1.74 -17.23
N LYS A 4 14.37 2.96 -17.56
CA LYS A 4 13.44 3.70 -16.69
C LYS A 4 12.26 2.76 -16.52
N ARG A 5 12.03 2.26 -15.31
CA ARG A 5 10.86 1.43 -15.03
C ARG A 5 9.69 2.36 -15.29
N ASP A 6 8.95 2.09 -16.35
CA ASP A 6 7.73 2.81 -16.66
C ASP A 6 6.70 2.36 -15.62
N ILE A 7 6.64 3.10 -14.52
CA ILE A 7 5.70 2.83 -13.45
C ILE A 7 4.37 3.44 -13.91
N PRO A 8 3.32 2.64 -14.13
CA PRO A 8 2.03 3.17 -14.58
C PRO A 8 1.51 4.21 -13.61
N LYS A 9 0.95 5.29 -14.14
CA LYS A 9 0.31 6.36 -13.37
C LYS A 9 -1.20 6.27 -13.53
N TYR A 10 -1.90 6.14 -12.42
CA TYR A 10 -3.35 6.17 -12.32
C TYR A 10 -3.83 7.54 -11.81
N GLU A 11 -4.87 8.09 -12.42
CA GLU A 11 -5.46 9.37 -12.03
C GLU A 11 -6.88 9.15 -11.51
N GLN A 12 -7.16 9.64 -10.30
CA GLN A 12 -8.44 9.51 -9.55
C GLN A 12 -8.94 8.08 -9.23
N THR A 13 -8.67 7.08 -10.07
CA THR A 13 -9.13 5.70 -9.90
C THR A 13 -7.96 4.73 -10.04
N HIS A 14 -7.88 3.75 -9.15
CA HIS A 14 -6.88 2.69 -9.19
C HIS A 14 -7.56 1.32 -9.06
N PRO A 15 -6.94 0.24 -9.56
CA PRO A 15 -7.50 -1.09 -9.38
C PRO A 15 -7.40 -1.56 -7.91
N PRO A 16 -8.32 -2.41 -7.44
CA PRO A 16 -8.47 -2.76 -6.02
C PRO A 16 -7.34 -3.61 -5.42
N HIS A 17 -6.48 -4.19 -6.26
CA HIS A 17 -5.28 -4.91 -5.82
C HIS A 17 -4.12 -3.96 -5.47
N LEU A 18 -4.19 -2.70 -5.94
CA LEU A 18 -3.23 -1.65 -5.63
C LEU A 18 -3.78 -0.74 -4.54
N ALA A 19 -3.00 -0.54 -3.48
CA ALA A 19 -3.37 0.31 -2.37
C ALA A 19 -2.25 1.29 -2.04
N SER A 20 -2.63 2.50 -1.62
CA SER A 20 -1.67 3.48 -1.13
C SER A 20 -1.06 3.03 0.21
N ALA A 21 0.13 3.51 0.55
CA ALA A 21 0.74 3.23 1.86
C ALA A 21 -0.17 3.65 3.03
N ALA A 22 -0.99 4.70 2.86
CA ALA A 22 -1.96 5.13 3.88
C ALA A 22 -3.10 4.13 4.03
N THR A 23 -3.65 3.63 2.92
CA THR A 23 -4.69 2.59 2.91
C THR A 23 -4.17 1.30 3.54
N LEU A 24 -2.97 0.86 3.15
CA LEU A 24 -2.33 -0.34 3.71
C LEU A 24 -2.14 -0.21 5.22
N LYS A 25 -1.63 0.92 5.70
CA LYS A 25 -1.49 1.17 7.14
C LYS A 25 -2.83 1.11 7.87
N ALA A 26 -3.91 1.63 7.27
CA ALA A 26 -5.25 1.53 7.84
C ALA A 26 -5.77 0.08 7.88
N GLU A 27 -5.29 -0.78 6.98
CA GLU A 27 -5.55 -2.23 6.94
C GLU A 27 -4.59 -3.05 7.84
N GLY A 28 -3.66 -2.41 8.55
CA GLY A 28 -2.63 -3.11 9.33
C GLY A 28 -1.57 -3.79 8.46
N LEU A 29 -1.36 -3.29 7.24
CA LEU A 29 -0.36 -3.75 6.29
C LEU A 29 0.70 -2.64 6.07
N LYS A 30 1.92 -3.05 5.74
CA LYS A 30 2.98 -2.14 5.30
C LYS A 30 3.56 -2.64 3.97
N PRO A 31 3.87 -1.74 3.03
CA PRO A 31 4.65 -2.12 1.86
C PRO A 31 5.99 -2.68 2.34
N HIS A 32 6.44 -3.76 1.70
CA HIS A 32 7.72 -4.35 2.06
C HIS A 32 8.85 -3.33 1.78
N ARG A 33 9.90 -3.32 2.61
CA ARG A 33 10.94 -2.26 2.54
C ARG A 33 11.69 -2.26 1.20
N ASP A 34 11.84 -3.43 0.59
CA ASP A 34 12.41 -3.61 -0.74
C ASP A 34 11.36 -3.59 -1.87
N GLN A 35 10.07 -3.46 -1.53
CA GLN A 35 9.02 -3.37 -2.54
C GLN A 35 9.05 -1.98 -3.17
N LEU A 36 9.19 -1.98 -4.48
CA LEU A 36 9.08 -0.78 -5.29
C LEU A 36 7.61 -0.50 -5.58
N PRO A 37 7.21 0.77 -5.67
CA PRO A 37 5.84 1.12 -5.99
C PRO A 37 5.47 0.57 -7.36
N ALA A 38 4.38 -0.19 -7.40
CA ALA A 38 3.87 -0.82 -8.62
C ALA A 38 3.22 0.21 -9.55
N ALA A 39 2.64 1.27 -8.97
CA ALA A 39 2.05 2.37 -9.71
C ALA A 39 2.12 3.68 -8.92
N LEU A 40 1.91 4.80 -9.61
CA LEU A 40 1.71 6.11 -8.99
C LEU A 40 0.24 6.50 -9.08
N PHE A 41 -0.35 6.97 -7.99
CA PHE A 41 -1.70 7.48 -7.92
C PHE A 41 -1.68 9.00 -7.79
N LEU A 42 -2.27 9.68 -8.76
CA LEU A 42 -2.45 11.12 -8.71
C LEU A 42 -3.90 11.42 -8.33
N TYR A 43 -4.07 11.87 -7.09
CA TYR A 43 -5.32 12.40 -6.60
C TYR A 43 -5.40 13.89 -6.91
N LYS A 44 -6.36 14.30 -7.72
CA LYS A 44 -6.61 15.70 -8.05
C LYS A 44 -7.88 16.15 -7.35
N ALA A 45 -7.72 16.95 -6.30
CA ALA A 45 -8.79 17.74 -5.71
C ALA A 45 -8.89 19.11 -6.38
N ARG A 46 -9.98 19.82 -6.13
CA ARG A 46 -10.29 21.13 -6.76
C ARG A 46 -9.17 22.18 -6.57
N ASP A 47 -8.44 22.11 -5.46
CA ASP A 47 -7.41 23.08 -5.07
C ASP A 47 -6.05 22.42 -4.78
N SER A 48 -5.96 21.09 -4.86
CA SER A 48 -4.75 20.38 -4.46
C SER A 48 -4.57 19.09 -5.25
N GLU A 49 -3.35 18.83 -5.69
CA GLU A 49 -2.94 17.55 -6.22
C GLU A 49 -2.05 16.82 -5.23
N SER A 50 -2.34 15.55 -5.00
CA SER A 50 -1.59 14.67 -4.11
C SER A 50 -1.16 13.44 -4.87
N LEU A 51 0.14 13.23 -4.92
CA LEU A 51 0.74 12.10 -5.63
C LEU A 51 1.16 11.04 -4.60
N SER A 52 0.52 9.89 -4.65
CA SER A 52 0.71 8.77 -3.72
C SER A 52 1.29 7.57 -4.45
N ALA A 53 2.25 6.89 -3.84
CA ALA A 53 2.73 5.60 -4.33
C ALA A 53 1.70 4.50 -4.04
N LEU A 54 1.44 3.65 -5.03
CA LEU A 54 0.63 2.45 -4.89
C LEU A 54 1.50 1.21 -4.83
N TYR A 55 1.10 0.31 -3.95
CA TYR A 55 1.77 -0.96 -3.68
C TYR A 55 0.76 -2.09 -3.86
N GLU A 56 1.24 -3.24 -4.31
CA GLU A 56 0.42 -4.45 -4.40
C GLU A 56 0.18 -5.00 -3.00
N ARG A 57 -1.10 -5.16 -2.64
CA ARG A 57 -1.51 -5.76 -1.37
C ARG A 57 -0.93 -7.17 -1.17
N ASP A 58 -0.80 -7.94 -2.25
CA ASP A 58 -0.25 -9.30 -2.24
C ASP A 58 1.21 -9.36 -1.78
N GLN A 59 1.99 -8.33 -2.11
CA GLN A 59 3.39 -8.18 -1.70
C GLN A 59 3.56 -7.38 -0.40
N CYS A 60 2.47 -6.83 0.15
CA CYS A 60 2.52 -6.13 1.41
C CYS A 60 2.63 -7.14 2.55
N VAL A 61 3.42 -6.79 3.55
CA VAL A 61 3.56 -7.62 4.74
C VAL A 61 2.63 -7.08 5.83
N PRO A 62 2.13 -7.94 6.71
CA PRO A 62 1.50 -7.50 7.95
C PRO A 62 2.40 -6.46 8.62
N LEU A 63 1.81 -5.33 8.97
CA LEU A 63 2.41 -4.45 9.92
C LEU A 63 2.45 -5.28 11.20
N GLU A 64 3.61 -5.89 11.49
CA GLU A 64 3.87 -6.53 12.78
C GLU A 64 3.72 -5.46 13.85
N ASP A 65 2.47 -5.16 14.19
CA ASP A 65 2.11 -4.72 15.50
C ASP A 65 2.57 -5.86 16.39
N LYS A 66 3.61 -5.57 17.15
CA LYS A 66 3.98 -6.36 18.31
C LYS A 66 2.81 -6.25 19.31
N ASN A 67 1.70 -6.87 18.97
CA ASN A 67 0.59 -7.18 19.85
C ASN A 67 0.44 -8.71 19.88
N GLU A 68 1.55 -9.34 20.24
CA GLU A 68 1.50 -10.50 21.12
C GLU A 68 0.86 -10.03 22.44
N ALA A 69 -0.47 -10.03 22.51
CA ALA A 69 -1.26 -10.10 23.75
C ALA A 69 -2.75 -9.94 23.44
N SER A 70 -3.40 -10.97 22.91
CA SER A 70 -4.70 -11.48 23.43
C SER A 70 -5.33 -12.45 22.43
N LEU A 71 -4.72 -13.62 22.29
CA LEU A 71 -5.50 -14.83 22.09
C LEU A 71 -5.32 -15.65 23.37
N PRO A 72 -6.31 -15.75 24.27
CA PRO A 72 -6.43 -17.00 24.99
C PRO A 72 -7.04 -18.02 24.01
N PRO A 73 -6.41 -19.18 23.79
CA PRO A 73 -7.14 -20.34 23.32
C PRO A 73 -8.03 -20.77 24.49
N VAL A 74 -9.31 -20.42 24.47
CA VAL A 74 -10.27 -21.12 25.32
C VAL A 74 -10.67 -22.40 24.59
N GLU A 75 -9.77 -23.37 24.61
CA GLU A 75 -10.15 -24.77 24.44
C GLU A 75 -10.77 -25.26 25.74
N ARG A 76 -12.06 -25.60 25.62
CA ARG A 76 -12.80 -26.68 26.31
C ARG A 76 -13.37 -26.43 27.71
#